data_AF-D0NWT7-F1
#
_entry.id   AF-D0NWT7-F1
#
_cell.length_a   1.000
_cell.length_b   1.000
_cell.length_c   1.000
_cell.angle_alpha   90.00
_cell.angle_beta   90.00
_cell.angle_gamma   90.00
#
_symmetry.space_group_name_H-M   'P 1'
#
loop_
_entity.id
_entity.type
_entity.pdbx_description
1 polymer ?
#
loop_
_entity_poly.entity_id
_entity_poly.type
_entity_poly.pdbx_seq_one_letter_code
_entity_poly.pdbx_strand_id
1 'polypeptide(L)'
;MVTLYCVVVGVAGSAFPVDIDENKSVGHLKDAIKEKNASTITCDAMNLQLFLAKAGGNAWLSSLTEDVKKLKKGEKTVLVKSLTQEEKELQGESGLKKVLAGMLSPSTDEIHVLVVVPEQDGTISKEMSAATTPLTVEQVEMSMNKVLRERDEKASAYSFSDLNTAMEERIVKKMRLTENIPDVKEPVDTSIAGYSWIPKIVESEESQRAGYMAYLQQHLKTLIDRGDFLLDDIAGDKSVLNIVDPRLPFAMKGTADVLLINRTSKNPLIKLAGVSLVIELKKKVEPGHVPQAIGQLVSCSMKAPLNCYPLSLLTDLNDHWHSLG
;
A
#
# COMPACT_ATOMS: atom_id res chain seq x y z
N MET A 1 24.44 30.58 -19.17
CA MET A 1 23.36 29.94 -19.95
C MET A 1 23.37 28.46 -19.62
N VAL A 2 22.20 27.87 -19.47
CA VAL A 2 21.99 26.43 -19.27
C VAL A 2 21.02 25.92 -20.33
N THR A 3 21.23 24.69 -20.78
CA THR A 3 20.33 24.02 -21.73
C THR A 3 19.48 23.01 -20.97
N LEU A 4 18.16 23.20 -21.00
CA LEU A 4 17.20 22.30 -20.37
C LEU A 4 16.43 21.53 -21.44
N TYR A 5 16.46 20.21 -21.36
CA TYR A 5 15.62 19.36 -22.21
C TYR A 5 14.22 19.22 -21.60
N CYS A 6 13.23 19.69 -22.35
CA CYS A 6 11.83 19.77 -21.96
C CYS A 6 11.00 18.72 -22.71
N VAL A 7 9.97 18.19 -22.06
CA VAL A 7 9.00 17.25 -22.69
C VAL A 7 7.58 17.67 -22.35
N VAL A 8 6.70 17.69 -23.35
CA VAL A 8 5.26 17.94 -23.15
C VAL A 8 4.59 16.65 -22.70
N VAL A 9 3.93 16.70 -21.55
CA VAL A 9 3.30 15.53 -20.92
C VAL A 9 1.95 15.24 -21.58
N GLY A 10 1.75 13.98 -22.00
CA GLY A 10 0.51 13.53 -22.64
C GLY A 10 0.45 13.79 -24.15
N VAL A 11 1.49 14.37 -24.74
CA VAL A 11 1.63 14.55 -26.18
C VAL A 11 2.77 13.70 -26.68
N ALA A 12 2.54 12.93 -27.75
CA ALA A 12 3.61 12.16 -28.38
C ALA A 12 4.64 13.11 -29.03
N GLY A 13 5.90 12.97 -28.65
CA GLY A 13 6.97 13.86 -29.10
C GLY A 13 8.29 13.61 -28.38
N SER A 14 9.39 14.00 -29.03
CA SER A 14 10.73 13.96 -28.45
C SER A 14 10.96 15.13 -27.49
N ALA A 15 11.93 14.96 -26.59
CA ALA A 15 12.43 16.07 -25.78
C ALA A 15 13.06 17.14 -26.68
N PHE A 16 12.86 18.40 -26.35
CA PHE A 16 13.41 19.53 -27.09
C PHE A 16 14.27 20.41 -26.17
N PRO A 17 15.40 20.94 -26.68
CA PRO A 17 16.28 21.79 -25.89
C PRO A 17 15.73 23.21 -25.77
N VAL A 18 15.87 23.81 -24.59
CA VAL A 18 15.59 25.21 -24.30
C VAL A 18 16.82 25.83 -23.65
N ASP A 19 17.41 26.84 -24.31
CA ASP A 19 18.54 27.59 -23.78
C ASP A 19 18.04 28.79 -22.97
N ILE A 20 18.48 28.90 -21.72
CA ILE A 20 18.04 29.97 -20.83
C ILE A 20 19.17 30.45 -19.91
N ASP A 21 19.13 31.73 -19.54
CA ASP A 21 20.00 32.26 -18.49
C ASP A 21 19.47 31.83 -17.11
N GLU A 22 20.32 31.18 -16.32
CA GLU A 22 20.02 30.72 -14.96
C GLU A 22 19.62 31.85 -14.00
N ASN A 23 19.97 33.10 -14.31
CA ASN A 23 19.55 34.27 -13.53
C ASN A 23 18.09 34.68 -13.79
N LYS A 24 17.42 34.10 -14.80
CA LYS A 24 16.01 34.40 -15.11
C LYS A 24 15.05 33.62 -14.21
N SER A 25 13.77 33.98 -14.28
CA SER A 25 12.69 33.30 -13.57
C SER A 25 12.10 32.13 -14.35
N VAL A 26 11.31 31.30 -13.67
CA VAL A 26 10.49 30.25 -14.26
C VAL A 26 9.50 30.82 -15.28
N GLY A 27 8.98 32.05 -15.09
CA GLY A 27 8.13 32.72 -16.06
C GLY A 27 8.83 32.89 -17.42
N HIS A 28 10.10 33.32 -17.42
CA HIS A 28 10.89 33.40 -18.65
C HIS A 28 11.13 32.02 -19.29
N LEU A 29 11.20 30.95 -18.47
CA LEU A 29 11.29 29.58 -18.97
C LEU A 29 9.99 29.15 -19.65
N LYS A 30 8.82 29.51 -19.08
CA LYS A 30 7.51 29.26 -19.71
C LYS A 30 7.43 29.93 -21.09
N ASP A 31 7.88 31.18 -21.20
CA ASP A 31 7.92 31.92 -22.48
C ASP A 31 8.82 31.22 -23.50
N ALA A 32 10.05 30.86 -23.11
CA ALA A 32 11.00 30.19 -24.00
C ALA A 32 10.52 28.81 -24.46
N ILE A 33 9.82 28.06 -23.59
CA ILE A 33 9.20 26.77 -23.92
C ILE A 33 8.08 26.95 -24.95
N LYS A 34 7.19 27.94 -24.76
CA LYS A 34 6.11 28.24 -25.69
C LYS A 34 6.67 28.64 -27.06
N GLU A 35 7.69 29.50 -27.10
CA GLU A 35 8.33 29.94 -28.34
C GLU A 35 8.92 28.75 -29.13
N LYS A 36 9.57 27.81 -28.43
CA LYS A 36 10.18 26.63 -29.07
C LYS A 36 9.17 25.59 -29.58
N ASN A 37 7.95 25.55 -29.03
CA ASN A 37 6.97 24.52 -29.35
C ASN A 37 5.54 25.09 -29.55
N ALA A 38 5.45 26.24 -30.24
CA ALA A 38 4.20 26.99 -30.41
C ALA A 38 3.10 26.24 -31.16
N SER A 39 3.45 25.25 -32.01
CA SER A 39 2.47 24.41 -32.70
C SER A 39 1.76 23.43 -31.76
N THR A 40 2.42 23.03 -30.67
CA THR A 40 1.89 22.07 -29.69
C THR A 40 1.29 22.79 -28.49
N ILE A 41 1.88 23.93 -28.10
CA ILE A 41 1.46 24.74 -26.95
C ILE A 41 0.60 25.90 -27.44
N THR A 42 -0.72 25.69 -27.44
CA THR A 42 -1.69 26.68 -27.91
C THR A 42 -2.11 27.69 -26.83
N CYS A 43 -1.86 27.39 -25.55
CA CYS A 43 -2.22 28.26 -24.44
C CYS A 43 -1.22 29.39 -24.21
N ASP A 44 -1.59 30.37 -23.37
CA ASP A 44 -0.65 31.38 -22.89
C ASP A 44 0.49 30.76 -22.10
N ALA A 45 1.68 31.33 -22.22
CA ALA A 45 2.87 30.82 -21.54
C ALA A 45 2.66 30.79 -20.03
N MET A 46 2.00 31.79 -19.45
CA MET A 46 1.68 31.84 -18.02
C MET A 46 0.86 30.63 -17.53
N ASN A 47 0.03 30.04 -18.41
CA ASN A 47 -0.83 28.90 -18.10
C ASN A 47 -0.06 27.57 -18.15
N LEU A 48 1.15 27.52 -18.71
CA LEU A 48 1.96 26.30 -18.69
C LEU A 48 2.30 25.91 -17.25
N GLN A 49 2.15 24.64 -16.89
CA GLN A 49 2.62 24.13 -15.61
C GLN A 49 3.94 23.41 -15.82
N LEU A 50 4.98 23.80 -15.07
CA LEU A 50 6.33 23.27 -15.22
C LEU A 50 6.73 22.48 -13.97
N PHE A 51 7.37 21.33 -14.18
CA PHE A 51 7.84 20.46 -13.10
C PHE A 51 9.26 19.98 -13.38
N LEU A 52 10.05 19.78 -12.32
CA LEU A 52 11.39 19.20 -12.44
C LEU A 52 11.31 17.68 -12.64
N ALA A 53 12.00 17.17 -13.65
CA ALA A 53 12.08 15.76 -13.98
C ALA A 53 13.15 15.03 -13.13
N LYS A 54 12.90 14.91 -11.82
CA LYS A 54 13.83 14.28 -10.87
C LYS A 54 13.70 12.75 -10.85
N ALA A 55 14.80 12.03 -10.99
CA ALA A 55 14.84 10.56 -10.87
C ALA A 55 14.93 10.06 -9.42
N GLY A 56 15.24 10.96 -8.48
CA GLY A 56 15.53 10.67 -7.08
C GLY A 56 16.81 11.37 -6.62
N GLY A 57 16.83 11.89 -5.39
CA GLY A 57 17.95 12.70 -4.90
C GLY A 57 18.15 13.98 -5.75
N ASN A 58 19.37 14.17 -6.26
CA ASN A 58 19.78 15.31 -7.08
C ASN A 58 19.91 15.00 -8.59
N ALA A 59 19.49 13.82 -9.04
CA ALA A 59 19.65 13.37 -10.42
C ALA A 59 18.43 13.63 -11.31
N TRP A 60 18.69 13.82 -12.61
CA TRP A 60 17.68 14.00 -13.65
C TRP A 60 17.17 12.67 -14.20
N LEU A 61 15.98 12.69 -14.81
CA LEU A 61 15.43 11.51 -15.47
C LEU A 61 16.19 11.20 -16.75
N SER A 62 16.85 10.03 -16.80
CA SER A 62 17.49 9.58 -18.03
C SER A 62 16.46 9.31 -19.14
N SER A 63 16.78 9.83 -20.33
CA SER A 63 16.05 9.65 -21.60
C SER A 63 15.89 8.18 -22.00
N LEU A 64 16.72 7.30 -21.44
CA LEU A 64 16.77 5.86 -21.73
C LEU A 64 15.84 5.03 -20.82
N THR A 65 15.26 5.62 -19.78
CA THR A 65 14.32 4.93 -18.90
C THR A 65 13.03 4.55 -19.64
N GLU A 66 12.43 3.42 -19.27
CA GLU A 66 11.17 2.98 -19.86
C GLU A 66 10.03 4.00 -19.64
N ASP A 67 10.03 4.68 -18.49
CA ASP A 67 9.06 5.75 -18.22
C ASP A 67 9.19 6.92 -19.21
N VAL A 68 10.42 7.36 -19.52
CA VAL A 68 10.64 8.44 -20.49
C VAL A 68 10.34 8.00 -21.91
N LYS A 69 10.62 6.73 -22.28
CA LYS A 69 10.23 6.19 -23.59
C LYS A 69 8.71 6.19 -23.77
N LYS A 70 7.96 5.81 -22.74
CA LYS A 70 6.49 5.86 -22.72
C LYS A 70 5.98 7.31 -22.75
N LEU A 71 6.59 8.20 -21.99
CA LEU A 71 6.29 9.63 -22.00
C LEU A 71 6.41 10.23 -23.42
N LYS A 72 7.48 9.91 -24.16
CA LYS A 72 7.68 10.37 -25.54
C LYS A 72 6.63 9.82 -26.52
N LYS A 73 5.92 8.75 -26.16
CA LYS A 73 4.77 8.22 -26.92
C LYS A 73 3.44 8.85 -26.51
N GLY A 74 3.45 9.83 -25.59
CA GLY A 74 2.26 10.49 -25.06
C GLY A 74 1.61 9.75 -23.89
N GLU A 75 2.22 8.66 -23.40
CA GLU A 75 1.67 7.90 -22.26
C GLU A 75 2.02 8.57 -20.92
N LYS A 76 1.05 8.68 -20.00
CA LYS A 76 1.26 9.19 -18.64
C LYS A 76 1.50 8.04 -17.67
N THR A 77 2.77 7.78 -17.34
CA THR A 77 3.14 6.72 -16.37
C THR A 77 2.92 7.15 -14.91
N VAL A 78 2.98 6.21 -13.98
CA VAL A 78 2.86 6.49 -12.54
C VAL A 78 3.95 7.45 -12.06
N LEU A 79 5.17 7.31 -12.58
CA LEU A 79 6.29 8.20 -12.28
C LEU A 79 5.99 9.63 -12.76
N VAL A 80 5.54 9.79 -14.01
CA VAL A 80 5.20 11.10 -14.58
C VAL A 80 4.08 11.76 -13.76
N LYS A 81 3.02 11.02 -13.42
CA LYS A 81 1.92 11.54 -12.57
C LYS A 81 2.40 12.00 -11.19
N SER A 82 3.35 11.29 -10.59
CA SER A 82 3.95 11.68 -9.31
C SER A 82 4.80 12.96 -9.43
N LEU A 83 5.49 13.15 -10.55
CA LEU A 83 6.34 14.33 -10.77
C LEU A 83 5.53 15.58 -11.15
N THR A 84 4.33 15.42 -11.71
CA THR A 84 3.43 16.51 -12.11
C THR A 84 2.27 16.75 -11.13
N GLN A 85 2.49 16.53 -9.82
CA GLN A 85 1.52 16.89 -8.78
C GLN A 85 1.53 18.40 -8.54
N GLU A 86 0.38 19.01 -8.29
CA GLU A 86 0.20 20.47 -8.19
C GLU A 86 1.13 21.11 -7.15
N GLU A 87 1.42 20.44 -6.04
CA GLU A 87 2.31 20.96 -4.99
C GLU A 87 3.78 21.04 -5.43
N LYS A 88 4.14 20.39 -6.55
CA LYS A 88 5.48 20.40 -7.15
C LYS A 88 5.58 21.38 -8.32
N GLU A 89 4.52 22.11 -8.64
CA GLU A 89 4.53 23.10 -9.72
C GLU A 89 5.52 24.22 -9.42
N LEU A 90 6.37 24.51 -10.41
CA LEU A 90 7.30 25.62 -10.35
C LEU A 90 6.56 26.95 -10.48
N GLN A 91 6.72 27.79 -9.47
CA GLN A 91 6.11 29.12 -9.42
C GLN A 91 6.81 30.09 -10.37
N GLY A 92 6.04 30.86 -11.15
CA GLY A 92 6.55 31.69 -12.25
C GLY A 92 7.54 32.77 -11.81
N GLU A 93 7.38 33.30 -10.60
CA GLU A 93 8.24 34.30 -9.98
C GLU A 93 9.54 33.72 -9.39
N SER A 94 9.66 32.39 -9.28
CA SER A 94 10.86 31.75 -8.75
C SER A 94 12.04 31.90 -9.71
N GLY A 95 13.21 32.26 -9.18
CA GLY A 95 14.47 32.29 -9.94
C GLY A 95 14.99 30.89 -10.26
N LEU A 96 15.46 30.67 -11.49
CA LEU A 96 15.96 29.36 -11.95
C LEU A 96 17.16 28.88 -11.14
N LYS A 97 18.10 29.77 -10.77
CA LYS A 97 19.19 29.45 -9.84
C LYS A 97 18.71 28.78 -8.55
N LYS A 98 17.61 29.26 -7.97
CA LYS A 98 17.03 28.71 -6.74
C LYS A 98 16.36 27.36 -7.02
N VAL A 99 15.62 27.26 -8.13
CA VAL A 99 14.90 26.04 -8.52
C VAL A 99 15.86 24.89 -8.85
N LEU A 100 16.97 25.20 -9.51
CA LEU A 100 18.01 24.23 -9.91
C LEU A 100 19.05 23.99 -8.81
N ALA A 101 18.98 24.71 -7.68
CA ALA A 101 19.94 24.57 -6.60
C ALA A 101 19.97 23.13 -6.06
N GLY A 102 21.18 22.58 -5.94
CA GLY A 102 21.39 21.23 -5.44
C GLY A 102 21.12 20.11 -6.44
N MET A 103 20.67 20.41 -7.66
CA MET A 103 20.61 19.44 -8.75
C MET A 103 21.99 19.29 -9.40
N LEU A 104 22.24 18.11 -9.98
CA LEU A 104 23.38 17.93 -10.88
C LEU A 104 23.24 18.87 -12.09
N SER A 105 24.36 19.34 -12.62
CA SER A 105 24.35 20.19 -13.82
C SER A 105 23.66 19.47 -14.98
N PRO A 106 22.70 20.12 -15.68
CA PRO A 106 22.02 19.55 -16.84
C PRO A 106 22.99 18.97 -17.88
N SER A 107 22.72 17.76 -18.36
CA SER A 107 23.53 17.10 -19.39
C SER A 107 22.67 16.54 -20.53
N THR A 108 23.31 16.05 -21.58
CA THR A 108 22.58 15.41 -22.70
C THR A 108 22.00 14.06 -22.27
N ASP A 109 21.00 13.58 -23.00
CA ASP A 109 20.30 12.31 -22.70
C ASP A 109 19.54 12.27 -21.37
N GLU A 110 19.23 13.43 -20.81
CA GLU A 110 18.42 13.61 -19.61
C GLU A 110 17.22 14.53 -19.88
N ILE A 111 16.13 14.31 -19.16
CA ILE A 111 14.96 15.19 -19.14
C ILE A 111 15.05 16.03 -17.87
N HIS A 112 14.87 17.34 -18.03
CA HIS A 112 15.03 18.32 -16.96
C HIS A 112 13.70 18.92 -16.54
N VAL A 113 12.82 19.17 -17.51
CA VAL A 113 11.53 19.84 -17.29
C VAL A 113 10.40 19.05 -17.94
N LEU A 114 9.34 18.78 -17.17
CA LEU A 114 8.06 18.28 -17.66
C LEU A 114 7.12 19.48 -17.84
N VAL A 115 6.51 19.57 -19.01
CA VAL A 115 5.60 20.66 -19.40
C VAL A 115 4.19 20.10 -19.50
N VAL A 116 3.28 20.60 -18.68
CA VAL A 116 1.85 20.28 -18.76
C VAL A 116 1.13 21.49 -19.37
N VAL A 117 0.34 21.21 -20.39
CA VAL A 117 -0.54 22.19 -21.06
C VAL A 117 -1.95 21.98 -20.50
N PRO A 118 -2.55 22.97 -19.83
CA PRO A 118 -3.93 22.87 -19.35
C PRO A 118 -4.90 22.71 -20.52
N GLU A 119 -5.92 21.89 -20.33
CA GLU A 119 -7.00 21.75 -21.31
C GLU A 119 -7.77 23.07 -21.38
N GLN A 120 -7.78 23.70 -22.56
CA GLN A 120 -8.56 24.91 -22.79
C GLN A 120 -10.02 24.54 -23.02
N ASP A 121 -10.89 25.07 -22.18
CA ASP A 121 -12.34 24.89 -22.26
C ASP A 121 -12.87 25.56 -23.55
N GLY A 122 -13.12 24.77 -24.60
CA GLY A 122 -13.40 25.37 -25.90
C GLY A 122 -13.59 24.45 -27.11
N THR A 123 -14.22 23.29 -27.00
CA THR A 123 -15.12 22.78 -28.06
C THR A 123 -15.96 21.61 -27.55
N ILE A 124 -17.26 21.89 -27.38
CA ILE A 124 -18.28 20.94 -26.99
C ILE A 124 -18.49 19.94 -28.14
N SER A 125 -18.13 18.68 -27.90
CA SER A 125 -18.91 17.54 -28.39
C SER A 125 -19.52 16.85 -27.16
N LYS A 126 -20.85 16.97 -27.05
CA LYS A 126 -21.80 16.27 -26.16
C LYS A 126 -21.22 14.94 -25.63
N GLU A 127 -21.23 14.64 -24.34
CA GLU A 127 -22.42 14.49 -23.50
C GLU A 127 -22.13 14.69 -21.99
N MET A 128 -23.15 15.24 -21.31
CA MET A 128 -23.42 15.19 -19.86
C MET A 128 -22.51 15.95 -18.88
N SER A 129 -22.79 17.25 -18.82
CA SER A 129 -23.05 18.04 -17.61
C SER A 129 -23.25 17.24 -16.30
N ALA A 130 -22.35 17.46 -15.34
CA ALA A 130 -22.73 17.63 -13.94
C ALA A 130 -21.80 18.70 -13.33
N ALA A 131 -22.38 19.79 -12.84
CA ALA A 131 -21.66 20.86 -12.17
C ALA A 131 -20.88 20.31 -10.97
N THR A 132 -19.56 20.48 -10.96
CA THR A 132 -18.73 20.12 -9.80
C THR A 132 -18.86 21.22 -8.76
N THR A 133 -19.87 21.10 -7.91
CA THR A 133 -19.83 21.69 -6.57
C THR A 133 -18.49 21.34 -5.91
N PRO A 134 -17.84 22.26 -5.18
CA PRO A 134 -16.63 21.93 -4.43
C PRO A 134 -16.92 20.70 -3.58
N LEU A 135 -16.15 19.63 -3.79
CA LEU A 135 -16.34 18.38 -3.08
C LEU A 135 -16.21 18.68 -1.58
N THR A 136 -17.25 18.36 -0.81
CA THR A 136 -17.15 18.39 0.65
C THR A 136 -16.06 17.41 1.09
N VAL A 137 -15.51 17.57 2.29
CA VAL A 137 -14.50 16.65 2.83
C VAL A 137 -14.95 15.19 2.71
N GLU A 138 -16.25 14.92 2.93
CA GLU A 138 -16.84 13.59 2.72
C GLU A 138 -16.80 13.13 1.26
N GLN A 139 -17.02 14.01 0.28
CA GLN A 139 -16.96 13.64 -1.13
C GLN A 139 -15.52 13.43 -1.63
N VAL A 140 -14.55 14.16 -1.07
CA VAL A 140 -13.12 13.91 -1.28
C VAL A 140 -12.71 12.58 -0.64
N GLU A 141 -13.11 12.31 0.60
CA GLU A 141 -12.87 11.02 1.27
C GLU A 141 -13.54 9.86 0.53
N MET A 142 -14.78 10.00 0.08
CA MET A 142 -15.46 8.99 -0.73
C MET A 142 -14.75 8.75 -2.05
N SER A 143 -14.29 9.79 -2.73
CA SER A 143 -13.55 9.69 -4.00
C SER A 143 -12.17 9.07 -3.79
N MET A 144 -11.48 9.42 -2.71
CA MET A 144 -10.18 8.86 -2.35
C MET A 144 -10.31 7.39 -1.94
N ASN A 145 -11.33 7.04 -1.14
CA ASN A 145 -11.68 5.65 -0.82
C ASN A 145 -12.13 4.85 -2.06
N LYS A 146 -12.73 5.51 -3.06
CA LYS A 146 -13.09 4.89 -4.34
C LYS A 146 -11.85 4.61 -5.19
N VAL A 147 -10.93 5.58 -5.31
CA VAL A 147 -9.67 5.42 -6.04
C VAL A 147 -8.75 4.39 -5.37
N LEU A 148 -8.73 4.34 -4.04
CA LEU A 148 -8.05 3.29 -3.27
C LEU A 148 -8.69 1.94 -3.58
N ARG A 149 -10.02 1.79 -3.42
CA ARG A 149 -10.74 0.55 -3.80
C ARG A 149 -10.46 0.12 -5.25
N GLU A 150 -10.47 1.03 -6.22
CA GLU A 150 -10.19 0.72 -7.64
C GLU A 150 -8.72 0.33 -7.90
N ARG A 151 -7.77 0.92 -7.16
CA ARG A 151 -6.35 0.51 -7.18
C ARG A 151 -6.18 -0.87 -6.53
N ASP A 152 -6.90 -1.12 -5.46
CA ASP A 152 -6.82 -2.33 -4.65
C ASP A 152 -7.57 -3.52 -5.27
N GLU A 153 -8.59 -3.26 -6.08
CA GLU A 153 -9.25 -4.25 -6.96
C GLU A 153 -8.36 -4.65 -8.15
N LYS A 154 -7.48 -3.74 -8.62
CA LYS A 154 -6.50 -4.01 -9.67
C LYS A 154 -5.19 -4.62 -9.17
N ALA A 155 -4.87 -4.48 -7.88
CA ALA A 155 -3.78 -5.22 -7.25
C ALA A 155 -4.32 -6.57 -6.79
N SER A 156 -3.92 -7.66 -7.45
CA SER A 156 -4.29 -9.02 -7.03
C SER A 156 -3.88 -9.24 -5.57
N ALA A 157 -4.86 -9.20 -4.66
CA ALA A 157 -4.63 -9.39 -3.23
C ALA A 157 -4.01 -10.77 -2.98
N TYR A 158 -2.92 -10.78 -2.22
CA TYR A 158 -2.17 -11.99 -1.90
C TYR A 158 -2.88 -12.79 -0.82
N SER A 159 -2.96 -14.11 -0.99
CA SER A 159 -3.44 -14.98 0.09
C SER A 159 -2.44 -14.97 1.24
N PHE A 160 -2.90 -15.05 2.50
CA PHE A 160 -2.00 -15.24 3.64
C PHE A 160 -1.13 -16.49 3.47
N SER A 161 -1.70 -17.56 2.92
CA SER A 161 -1.00 -18.83 2.61
C SER A 161 0.12 -18.68 1.57
N ASP A 162 0.09 -17.62 0.75
CA ASP A 162 1.06 -17.39 -0.33
C ASP A 162 2.17 -16.42 0.11
N LEU A 163 2.11 -15.90 1.34
CA LEU A 163 3.13 -15.03 1.88
C LEU A 163 4.43 -15.81 2.07
N ASN A 164 5.53 -15.18 1.69
CA ASN A 164 6.88 -15.69 1.83
C ASN A 164 7.77 -14.65 2.52
N THR A 165 9.01 -15.03 2.84
CA THR A 165 9.97 -14.18 3.55
C THR A 165 10.20 -12.83 2.87
N ALA A 166 10.27 -12.77 1.54
CA ALA A 166 10.45 -11.49 0.84
C ALA A 166 9.21 -10.57 0.97
N MET A 167 8.03 -11.15 1.05
CA MET A 167 6.78 -10.41 1.29
C MET A 167 6.65 -9.95 2.74
N GLU A 168 7.06 -10.79 3.69
CA GLU A 168 7.17 -10.45 5.10
C GLU A 168 8.11 -9.26 5.32
N GLU A 169 9.32 -9.29 4.76
CA GLU A 169 10.29 -8.17 4.84
C GLU A 169 9.70 -6.86 4.32
N ARG A 170 8.90 -6.93 3.24
CA ARG A 170 8.20 -5.76 2.70
C ARG A 170 7.16 -5.23 3.68
N ILE A 171 6.41 -6.09 4.38
CA ILE A 171 5.45 -5.70 5.41
C ILE A 171 6.19 -5.05 6.58
N VAL A 172 7.19 -5.74 7.15
CA VAL A 172 7.98 -5.27 8.29
C VAL A 172 8.61 -3.91 7.98
N LYS A 173 9.26 -3.76 6.82
CA LYS A 173 9.90 -2.50 6.42
C LYS A 173 8.91 -1.37 6.19
N LYS A 174 7.78 -1.64 5.52
CA LYS A 174 6.77 -0.62 5.19
C LYS A 174 6.06 -0.12 6.44
N MET A 175 5.71 -1.04 7.33
CA MET A 175 4.97 -0.79 8.57
C MET A 175 5.87 -0.42 9.75
N ARG A 176 7.20 -0.53 9.58
CA ARG A 176 8.21 -0.28 10.62
C ARG A 176 7.99 -1.16 11.85
N LEU A 177 7.65 -2.43 11.61
CA LEU A 177 7.42 -3.38 12.68
C LEU A 177 8.75 -3.78 13.31
N THR A 178 8.68 -4.09 14.60
CA THR A 178 9.78 -4.71 15.34
C THR A 178 9.23 -6.02 15.85
N GLU A 179 9.88 -7.13 15.52
CA GLU A 179 9.45 -8.43 16.02
C GLU A 179 9.72 -8.50 17.52
N ASN A 180 8.67 -8.79 18.29
CA ASN A 180 8.78 -9.07 19.72
C ASN A 180 8.33 -10.50 19.97
N ILE A 181 9.28 -11.38 20.27
CA ILE A 181 8.98 -12.76 20.65
C ILE A 181 8.89 -12.79 22.17
N PRO A 182 7.69 -13.06 22.75
CA PRO A 182 7.55 -13.16 24.20
C PRO A 182 8.45 -14.29 24.75
N ASP A 183 9.33 -13.96 25.69
CA ASP A 183 10.13 -14.95 26.44
C ASP A 183 9.23 -15.61 27.52
N VAL A 184 8.51 -16.65 27.13
CA VAL A 184 7.62 -17.40 28.04
C VAL A 184 8.44 -18.42 28.83
N LYS A 185 8.83 -18.04 30.04
CA LYS A 185 9.51 -18.94 31.00
C LYS A 185 8.50 -19.70 31.83
N GLU A 186 7.74 -20.56 31.19
CA GLU A 186 6.84 -21.48 31.89
C GLU A 186 7.47 -22.87 32.02
N PRO A 187 7.27 -23.57 33.16
CA PRO A 187 7.72 -24.95 33.30
C PRO A 187 7.02 -25.82 32.26
N VAL A 188 7.77 -26.74 31.65
CA VAL A 188 7.21 -27.68 30.68
C VAL A 188 6.19 -28.57 31.40
N ASP A 189 4.92 -28.36 31.08
CA ASP A 189 3.82 -29.20 31.56
C ASP A 189 3.53 -30.29 30.53
N THR A 190 3.79 -31.54 30.90
CA THR A 190 3.51 -32.73 30.07
C THR A 190 2.21 -33.42 30.47
N SER A 191 1.40 -32.84 31.37
CA SER A 191 0.12 -33.40 31.82
C SER A 191 -0.98 -33.33 30.76
N ILE A 192 -0.82 -32.44 29.77
CA ILE A 192 -1.73 -32.29 28.64
C ILE A 192 -1.17 -33.06 27.44
N ALA A 193 -1.89 -34.11 27.02
CA ALA A 193 -1.56 -34.83 25.80
C ALA A 193 -1.81 -33.95 24.58
N GLY A 194 -0.88 -33.92 23.63
CA GLY A 194 -1.02 -33.15 22.39
C GLY A 194 -2.18 -33.62 21.50
N TYR A 195 -2.61 -32.76 20.58
CA TYR A 195 -3.74 -33.03 19.72
C TYR A 195 -3.44 -34.11 18.67
N SER A 196 -4.33 -35.10 18.55
CA SER A 196 -4.25 -36.18 17.56
C SER A 196 -4.89 -35.80 16.23
N TRP A 197 -4.07 -35.30 15.30
CA TRP A 197 -4.49 -34.98 13.93
C TRP A 197 -5.03 -36.22 13.18
N ILE A 198 -6.12 -36.08 12.43
CA ILE A 198 -6.73 -37.20 11.69
C ILE A 198 -5.88 -37.47 10.44
N PRO A 199 -5.29 -38.67 10.28
CA PRO A 199 -4.46 -38.97 9.12
C PRO A 199 -5.28 -38.90 7.83
N LYS A 200 -4.65 -38.42 6.74
CA LYS A 200 -5.23 -38.36 5.38
C LYS A 200 -6.44 -37.44 5.20
N ILE A 201 -6.84 -36.71 6.23
CA ILE A 201 -7.79 -35.60 6.14
C ILE A 201 -6.99 -34.29 6.03
N VAL A 202 -7.46 -33.31 5.27
CA VAL A 202 -6.79 -31.99 5.16
C VAL A 202 -7.13 -31.11 6.37
N GLU A 203 -6.24 -30.17 6.73
CA GLU A 203 -6.39 -29.29 7.91
C GLU A 203 -7.71 -28.52 7.94
N SER A 204 -8.16 -28.06 6.77
CA SER A 204 -9.37 -27.24 6.61
C SER A 204 -10.68 -28.02 6.59
N GLU A 205 -10.62 -29.34 6.62
CA GLU A 205 -11.81 -30.20 6.58
C GLU A 205 -12.59 -30.12 7.90
N GLU A 206 -13.91 -30.21 7.84
CA GLU A 206 -14.81 -29.95 8.95
C GLU A 206 -14.62 -30.91 10.13
N SER A 207 -14.40 -32.21 9.89
CA SER A 207 -14.14 -33.18 10.97
C SER A 207 -12.81 -32.92 11.67
N GLN A 208 -11.79 -32.51 10.90
CA GLN A 208 -10.49 -32.11 11.46
C GLN A 208 -10.64 -30.85 12.32
N ARG A 209 -11.40 -29.86 11.83
CA ARG A 209 -11.69 -28.60 12.52
C ARG A 209 -12.50 -28.79 13.79
N ALA A 210 -13.57 -29.57 13.73
CA ALA A 210 -14.36 -29.92 14.91
C ALA A 210 -13.48 -30.58 15.99
N GLY A 211 -12.54 -31.44 15.59
CA GLY A 211 -11.62 -32.11 16.50
C GLY A 211 -10.68 -31.15 17.25
N TYR A 212 -9.97 -30.26 16.55
CA TYR A 212 -9.07 -29.32 17.23
C TYR A 212 -9.84 -28.25 18.03
N MET A 213 -11.05 -27.89 17.59
CA MET A 213 -11.90 -26.95 18.33
C MET A 213 -12.35 -27.55 19.66
N ALA A 214 -12.76 -28.82 19.66
CA ALA A 214 -13.11 -29.54 20.90
C ALA A 214 -11.90 -29.65 21.85
N TYR A 215 -10.71 -29.92 21.31
CA TYR A 215 -9.47 -29.93 22.07
C TYR A 215 -9.19 -28.57 22.75
N LEU A 216 -9.20 -27.47 21.98
CA LEU A 216 -9.01 -26.13 22.52
C LEU A 216 -10.06 -25.77 23.58
N GLN A 217 -11.33 -26.11 23.33
CA GLN A 217 -12.43 -25.89 24.28
C GLN A 217 -12.22 -26.65 25.60
N GLN A 218 -11.77 -27.90 25.53
CA GLN A 218 -11.49 -28.72 26.71
C GLN A 218 -10.35 -28.12 27.54
N HIS A 219 -9.26 -27.71 26.90
CA HIS A 219 -8.06 -27.23 27.60
C HIS A 219 -8.13 -25.77 28.03
N LEU A 220 -9.01 -24.96 27.43
CA LEU A 220 -9.32 -23.60 27.86
C LEU A 220 -10.63 -23.51 28.66
N LYS A 221 -11.21 -24.63 29.05
CA LYS A 221 -12.54 -24.72 29.68
C LYS A 221 -12.71 -23.79 30.88
N THR A 222 -11.72 -23.70 31.76
CA THR A 222 -11.79 -22.83 32.94
C THR A 222 -11.92 -21.34 32.58
N LEU A 223 -11.29 -20.90 31.48
CA LEU A 223 -11.39 -19.52 30.99
C LEU A 223 -12.74 -19.28 30.30
N ILE A 224 -13.24 -20.27 29.57
CA ILE A 224 -14.51 -20.20 28.85
C ILE A 224 -15.70 -20.24 29.81
N ASP A 225 -15.68 -21.15 30.79
CA ASP A 225 -16.76 -21.34 31.77
C ASP A 225 -16.90 -20.15 32.72
N ARG A 226 -15.79 -19.49 33.08
CA ARG A 226 -15.81 -18.20 33.81
C ARG A 226 -16.47 -17.08 33.01
N GLY A 227 -16.56 -17.25 31.69
CA GLY A 227 -17.10 -16.25 30.78
C GLY A 227 -16.10 -15.17 30.38
N ASP A 228 -14.81 -15.37 30.68
CA ASP A 228 -13.75 -14.40 30.38
C ASP A 228 -13.44 -14.38 28.87
N PHE A 229 -13.42 -15.57 28.25
CA PHE A 229 -13.04 -15.76 26.86
C PHE A 229 -14.03 -16.61 26.07
N LEU A 230 -13.99 -16.47 24.75
CA LEU A 230 -14.65 -17.35 23.80
C LEU A 230 -13.67 -17.74 22.68
N LEU A 231 -13.87 -18.93 22.14
CA LEU A 231 -13.20 -19.38 20.91
C LEU A 231 -14.17 -19.18 19.76
N ASP A 232 -13.71 -18.55 18.69
CA ASP A 232 -14.47 -18.32 17.46
C ASP A 232 -13.79 -19.03 16.30
N ASP A 233 -14.51 -19.94 15.63
CA ASP A 233 -14.04 -20.61 14.42
C ASP A 233 -14.21 -19.66 13.23
N ILE A 234 -13.09 -19.23 12.64
CA ILE A 234 -13.06 -18.28 11.52
C ILE A 234 -12.48 -18.89 10.25
N ALA A 235 -12.23 -20.20 10.20
CA ALA A 235 -11.56 -20.88 9.09
C ALA A 235 -12.26 -20.63 7.74
N GLY A 236 -13.59 -20.49 7.75
CA GLY A 236 -14.40 -20.18 6.57
C GLY A 236 -14.71 -18.70 6.34
N ASP A 237 -14.43 -17.82 7.30
CA ASP A 237 -14.89 -16.42 7.28
C ASP A 237 -13.81 -15.44 6.83
N LYS A 238 -13.67 -15.33 5.50
CA LYS A 238 -12.71 -14.40 4.86
C LYS A 238 -12.96 -12.93 5.22
N SER A 239 -14.17 -12.56 5.65
CA SER A 239 -14.48 -11.15 5.96
C SER A 239 -13.73 -10.63 7.20
N VAL A 240 -13.30 -11.54 8.07
CA VAL A 240 -12.61 -11.22 9.33
C VAL A 240 -11.24 -10.59 9.05
N LEU A 241 -10.40 -11.27 8.26
CA LEU A 241 -9.00 -10.89 8.08
C LEU A 241 -8.66 -10.36 6.69
N ASN A 242 -9.57 -10.36 5.71
CA ASN A 242 -9.30 -9.63 4.47
C ASN A 242 -9.03 -8.15 4.77
N ILE A 243 -7.91 -7.64 4.27
CA ILE A 243 -7.48 -6.27 4.51
C ILE A 243 -6.92 -5.63 3.25
N VAL A 244 -7.37 -4.41 3.06
CA VAL A 244 -6.94 -3.49 2.03
C VAL A 244 -6.71 -2.17 2.74
N ASP A 245 -5.43 -1.77 2.88
CA ASP A 245 -5.07 -0.56 3.60
C ASP A 245 -3.83 0.09 2.94
N PRO A 246 -3.84 1.41 2.66
CA PRO A 246 -2.72 2.12 2.02
C PRO A 246 -1.40 2.08 2.81
N ARG A 247 -1.46 1.81 4.11
CA ARG A 247 -0.27 1.65 4.96
C ARG A 247 0.45 0.34 4.64
N LEU A 248 -0.26 -0.67 4.15
CA LEU A 248 0.33 -1.95 3.75
C LEU A 248 1.05 -1.87 2.40
N PRO A 249 2.06 -2.72 2.16
CA PRO A 249 2.74 -2.79 0.87
C PRO A 249 1.88 -3.42 -0.24
N PHE A 250 0.83 -4.15 0.12
CA PHE A 250 -0.13 -4.81 -0.76
C PHE A 250 -1.37 -5.25 0.04
N ALA A 251 -2.49 -5.46 -0.66
CA ALA A 251 -3.68 -6.07 -0.09
C ALA A 251 -3.44 -7.55 0.26
N MET A 252 -4.04 -8.01 1.35
CA MET A 252 -3.96 -9.39 1.82
C MET A 252 -5.35 -9.97 2.05
N LYS A 253 -5.51 -11.26 1.74
CA LYS A 253 -6.78 -11.98 1.89
C LYS A 253 -6.56 -13.36 2.49
N GLY A 254 -7.61 -13.93 3.07
CA GLY A 254 -7.59 -15.26 3.65
C GLY A 254 -8.22 -15.26 5.04
N THR A 255 -7.96 -16.34 5.77
CA THR A 255 -8.49 -16.59 7.12
C THR A 255 -7.34 -16.98 8.05
N ALA A 256 -7.66 -17.14 9.32
CA ALA A 256 -6.94 -18.02 10.23
C ALA A 256 -7.93 -19.09 10.70
N ASP A 257 -7.51 -20.01 11.55
CA ASP A 257 -8.42 -21.06 12.04
C ASP A 257 -9.32 -20.55 13.18
N VAL A 258 -8.72 -19.93 14.19
CA VAL A 258 -9.43 -19.63 15.45
C VAL A 258 -9.08 -18.24 15.98
N LEU A 259 -10.05 -17.56 16.58
CA LEU A 259 -9.83 -16.40 17.43
C LEU A 259 -10.07 -16.74 18.90
N LEU A 260 -9.18 -16.28 19.78
CA LEU A 260 -9.50 -16.14 21.20
C LEU A 260 -9.95 -14.71 21.47
N ILE A 261 -11.19 -14.52 21.91
CA ILE A 261 -11.78 -13.20 22.13
C ILE A 261 -12.16 -13.05 23.61
N ASN A 262 -11.74 -11.97 24.24
CA ASN A 262 -12.23 -11.56 25.54
C ASN A 262 -13.71 -11.19 25.43
N ARG A 263 -14.56 -11.97 26.08
CA ARG A 263 -16.01 -11.89 25.94
C ARG A 263 -16.58 -10.58 26.48
N THR A 264 -15.95 -9.98 27.49
CA THR A 264 -16.40 -8.70 28.08
C THR A 264 -16.31 -7.53 27.10
N SER A 265 -15.44 -7.65 26.10
CA SER A 265 -15.23 -6.67 25.03
C SER A 265 -15.89 -7.08 23.70
N LYS A 266 -16.62 -8.21 23.66
CA LYS A 266 -17.22 -8.71 22.42
C LYS A 266 -18.29 -7.74 21.93
N ASN A 267 -18.20 -7.39 20.65
CA ASN A 267 -19.22 -6.60 19.96
C ASN A 267 -19.73 -7.37 18.75
N PRO A 268 -21.04 -7.70 18.65
CA PRO A 268 -21.60 -8.41 17.50
C PRO A 268 -21.39 -7.70 16.15
N LEU A 269 -21.23 -6.38 16.16
CA LEU A 269 -21.00 -5.56 14.97
C LEU A 269 -19.51 -5.44 14.60
N ILE A 270 -18.60 -5.75 15.52
CA ILE A 270 -17.15 -5.65 15.31
C ILE A 270 -16.52 -7.00 15.67
N LYS A 271 -16.32 -7.86 14.65
CA LYS A 271 -15.86 -9.25 14.82
C LYS A 271 -14.55 -9.40 15.60
N LEU A 272 -13.65 -8.41 15.53
CA LEU A 272 -12.36 -8.41 16.21
C LEU A 272 -12.38 -7.66 17.56
N ALA A 273 -13.53 -7.21 18.05
CA ALA A 273 -13.60 -6.55 19.35
C ALA A 273 -13.27 -7.54 20.48
N GLY A 274 -12.25 -7.20 21.27
CA GLY A 274 -11.74 -8.06 22.33
C GLY A 274 -10.81 -9.18 21.86
N VAL A 275 -10.40 -9.20 20.58
CA VAL A 275 -9.46 -10.21 20.10
C VAL A 275 -8.17 -10.18 20.91
N SER A 276 -7.75 -11.35 21.38
CA SER A 276 -6.54 -11.55 22.19
C SER A 276 -5.54 -12.42 21.43
N LEU A 277 -6.01 -13.46 20.74
CA LEU A 277 -5.18 -14.29 19.86
C LEU A 277 -5.85 -14.49 18.51
N VAL A 278 -5.04 -14.45 17.45
CA VAL A 278 -5.33 -15.06 16.14
C VAL A 278 -4.51 -16.34 16.04
N ILE A 279 -5.15 -17.47 15.82
CA ILE A 279 -4.53 -18.80 15.90
C ILE A 279 -4.59 -19.46 14.52
N GLU A 280 -3.42 -19.85 14.02
CA GLU A 280 -3.23 -20.65 12.82
C GLU A 280 -2.73 -22.04 13.21
N LEU A 281 -3.41 -23.06 12.71
CA LEU A 281 -3.18 -24.46 13.04
C LEU A 281 -2.60 -25.19 11.84
N LYS A 282 -1.48 -25.89 12.06
CA LYS A 282 -0.84 -26.75 11.05
C LYS A 282 -0.63 -28.14 11.62
N LYS A 283 -0.76 -29.20 10.82
CA LYS A 283 -0.37 -30.57 11.20
C LYS A 283 1.09 -30.66 11.57
N LYS A 284 1.90 -29.81 10.94
CA LYS A 284 3.32 -29.65 11.18
C LYS A 284 3.69 -28.20 10.91
N VAL A 285 4.25 -27.53 11.92
CA VAL A 285 4.74 -26.16 11.75
C VAL A 285 6.07 -26.20 11.00
N GLU A 286 6.22 -25.34 10.01
CA GLU A 286 7.43 -25.21 9.20
C GLU A 286 7.79 -23.72 9.09
N PRO A 287 9.08 -23.35 8.92
CA PRO A 287 9.49 -21.95 8.85
C PRO A 287 8.76 -21.14 7.76
N GLY A 288 8.33 -21.79 6.67
CA GLY A 288 7.54 -21.16 5.61
C GLY A 288 6.14 -20.69 6.03
N HIS A 289 5.65 -21.12 7.20
CA HIS A 289 4.35 -20.70 7.74
C HIS A 289 4.43 -19.39 8.55
N VAL A 290 5.62 -18.93 8.95
CA VAL A 290 5.79 -17.69 9.74
C VAL A 290 5.31 -16.44 8.98
N PRO A 291 5.63 -16.24 7.68
CA PRO A 291 5.08 -15.12 6.92
C PRO A 291 3.55 -15.06 6.89
N GLN A 292 2.88 -16.23 6.87
CA GLN A 292 1.43 -16.33 6.94
C GLN A 292 0.92 -15.77 8.27
N ALA A 293 1.49 -16.23 9.39
CA ALA A 293 1.13 -15.79 10.74
C ALA A 293 1.37 -14.28 10.95
N ILE A 294 2.47 -13.73 10.42
CA ILE A 294 2.74 -12.28 10.46
C ILE A 294 1.68 -11.50 9.67
N GLY A 295 1.31 -11.97 8.46
CA GLY A 295 0.25 -11.34 7.68
C GLY A 295 -1.10 -11.31 8.40
N GLN A 296 -1.44 -12.41 9.06
CA GLN A 296 -2.66 -12.53 9.88
C GLN A 296 -2.61 -11.61 11.10
N LEU A 297 -1.48 -11.54 11.82
CA LEU A 297 -1.27 -10.62 12.95
C LEU A 297 -1.46 -9.17 12.51
N VAL A 298 -0.77 -8.76 11.45
CA VAL A 298 -0.85 -7.39 10.95
C VAL A 298 -2.27 -7.03 10.54
N SER A 299 -2.95 -7.93 9.82
CA SER A 299 -4.36 -7.71 9.45
C SER A 299 -5.25 -7.59 10.68
N CYS A 300 -5.09 -8.49 11.65
CA CYS A 300 -5.84 -8.50 12.89
C CYS A 300 -5.64 -7.20 13.67
N SER A 301 -4.38 -6.80 13.91
CA SER A 301 -4.01 -5.58 14.64
C SER A 301 -4.52 -4.31 13.98
N MET A 302 -4.54 -4.24 12.64
CA MET A 302 -5.04 -3.07 11.93
C MET A 302 -6.57 -2.96 11.93
N LYS A 303 -7.29 -4.08 12.05
CA LYS A 303 -8.76 -4.13 12.05
C LYS A 303 -9.36 -4.19 13.46
N ALA A 304 -8.58 -4.54 14.47
CA ALA A 304 -9.02 -4.56 15.85
C ALA A 304 -9.30 -3.13 16.35
N PRO A 305 -10.26 -2.94 17.29
CA PRO A 305 -10.51 -1.65 17.91
C PRO A 305 -9.29 -1.06 18.61
N LEU A 306 -9.32 0.25 18.86
CA LEU A 306 -8.32 0.92 19.69
C LEU A 306 -8.16 0.20 21.05
N ASN A 307 -6.92 0.08 21.51
CA ASN A 307 -6.52 -0.65 22.72
C ASN A 307 -6.72 -2.18 22.69
N CYS A 308 -6.93 -2.78 21.51
CA CYS A 308 -6.78 -4.23 21.32
C CYS A 308 -5.39 -4.52 20.74
N TYR A 309 -4.65 -5.42 21.39
CA TYR A 309 -3.29 -5.82 21.00
C TYR A 309 -3.25 -7.34 20.83
N PRO A 310 -3.77 -7.88 19.72
CA PRO A 310 -3.76 -9.31 19.50
C PRO A 310 -2.32 -9.83 19.37
N LEU A 311 -2.12 -11.06 19.80
CA LEU A 311 -0.96 -11.86 19.46
C LEU A 311 -1.34 -12.86 18.36
N SER A 312 -0.38 -13.29 17.56
CA SER A 312 -0.58 -14.42 16.64
C SER A 312 0.07 -15.66 17.20
N LEU A 313 -0.63 -16.79 17.11
CA LEU A 313 -0.14 -18.10 17.52
C LEU A 313 -0.18 -19.05 16.32
N LEU A 314 0.99 -19.53 15.91
CA LEU A 314 1.14 -20.60 14.93
C LEU A 314 1.52 -21.88 15.68
N THR A 315 0.69 -22.92 15.59
CA THR A 315 0.88 -24.13 16.39
C THR A 315 0.37 -25.39 15.70
N ASP A 316 0.94 -26.53 16.08
CA ASP A 316 0.42 -27.87 15.76
C ASP A 316 -0.34 -28.51 16.92
N LEU A 317 -0.55 -27.77 18.01
CA LEU A 317 -1.14 -28.23 19.28
C LEU A 317 -0.37 -29.40 19.93
N ASN A 318 0.90 -29.55 19.57
CA ASN A 318 1.81 -30.55 20.10
C ASN A 318 3.07 -29.85 20.61
N ASP A 319 4.19 -29.97 19.89
CA ASP A 319 5.51 -29.50 20.29
C ASP A 319 5.86 -28.11 19.73
N HIS A 320 5.07 -27.56 18.80
CA HIS A 320 5.35 -26.25 18.22
C HIS A 320 4.31 -25.21 18.67
N TRP A 321 4.77 -24.18 19.39
CA TRP A 321 3.98 -23.03 19.82
C TRP A 321 4.75 -21.75 19.51
N HIS A 322 4.49 -21.16 18.34
CA HIS A 322 5.19 -19.97 17.88
C HIS A 322 4.30 -18.74 18.02
N SER A 323 4.61 -17.88 18.98
CA SER A 323 3.87 -16.65 19.27
C SER A 323 4.57 -15.40 18.71
N LEU A 324 3.80 -14.52 18.09
CA LEU A 324 4.25 -13.25 17.50
C LEU A 324 3.45 -12.08 18.11
N GLY A 325 4.12 -10.97 18.42
CA GLY A 325 3.53 -9.75 18.99
C GLY A 325 4.13 -8.46 18.48
#